data_AF-Q5FNE9-F1
#
_entry.id   AF-Q5FNE9-F1
#
_cell.length_a   1.000
_cell.length_b   1.000
_cell.length_c   1.000
_cell.angle_alpha   90.00
_cell.angle_beta   90.00
_cell.angle_gamma   90.00
#
_symmetry.space_group_name_H-M   'P 1'
#
loop_
_entity.id
_entity.type
_entity.pdbx_description
1 polymer ?
#
loop_
_entity_poly.entity_id
_entity_poly.type
_entity_poly.pdbx_seq_one_letter_code
_entity_poly.pdbx_strand_id
1 'polypeptide(L)'
;MLDSLYNIEFSKKGQCYAYKISMKFFRSSLDKAIKSIDSKPEENDNAPRNLLGRILGASIEFFNTVLAYEAIATVRKAFIIQAYHNWEKFVCKCFSQTFPSEKVPRGFDDLSKAAERMGFILHPELNLVSDLSNVLKHDSKKSCERLLSEWPKLFSPDPEILSKELDDEDINWTSNIKIDDKWIDKIFSILEKSGPPENPQ
;
A
#
# COMPACT_ATOMS: atom_id res chain seq x y z
N MET A 1 -1.74 -8.39 20.23
CA MET A 1 -3.00 -7.74 20.68
C MET A 1 -4.06 -7.75 19.59
N LEU A 2 -3.71 -7.55 18.30
CA LEU A 2 -4.68 -7.70 17.19
C LEU A 2 -5.12 -9.16 16.97
N ASP A 3 -4.26 -10.15 17.24
CA ASP A 3 -4.59 -11.57 17.01
C ASP A 3 -5.73 -12.10 17.91
N SER A 4 -6.00 -11.51 19.08
CA SER A 4 -7.13 -11.94 19.93
C SER A 4 -8.48 -11.45 19.39
N LEU A 5 -8.51 -10.35 18.63
CA LEU A 5 -9.72 -9.87 17.95
C LEU A 5 -10.05 -10.74 16.72
N TYR A 6 -9.10 -11.51 16.20
CA TYR A 6 -9.32 -12.38 15.05
C TYR A 6 -10.20 -13.59 15.34
N ASN A 7 -10.28 -14.04 16.60
CA ASN A 7 -11.09 -15.21 16.99
C ASN A 7 -12.53 -14.88 17.37
N ILE A 8 -12.91 -13.60 17.34
CA ILE A 8 -14.30 -13.21 17.59
C ILE A 8 -15.11 -13.53 16.33
N GLU A 9 -16.13 -14.38 16.50
CA GLU A 9 -17.16 -14.61 15.49
C GLU A 9 -18.04 -13.37 15.39
N PHE A 10 -17.77 -12.57 14.36
CA PHE A 10 -18.64 -11.47 14.01
C PHE A 10 -19.74 -11.96 13.07
N SER A 11 -20.95 -11.46 13.25
CA SER A 11 -21.99 -11.53 12.22
C SER A 11 -21.47 -10.94 10.90
N LYS A 12 -22.06 -11.29 9.76
CA LYS A 12 -21.63 -10.73 8.46
C LYS A 12 -21.59 -9.19 8.47
N LYS A 13 -22.55 -8.54 9.15
CA LYS A 13 -22.54 -7.07 9.37
C LYS A 13 -21.36 -6.61 10.23
N GLY A 14 -21.04 -7.33 11.29
CA GLY A 14 -19.87 -7.05 12.14
C GLY A 14 -18.56 -7.19 11.38
N GLN A 15 -18.44 -8.16 10.47
CA GLN A 15 -17.27 -8.34 9.61
C GLN A 15 -17.08 -7.15 8.65
N CYS A 16 -18.16 -6.69 8.01
CA CYS A 16 -18.12 -5.47 7.18
C CYS A 16 -17.66 -4.24 7.97
N TYR A 17 -18.22 -4.04 9.17
CA TYR A 17 -17.84 -2.94 10.04
C TYR A 17 -16.37 -3.01 10.47
N ALA A 18 -15.89 -4.19 10.87
CA ALA A 18 -14.49 -4.42 11.23
C ALA A 18 -13.54 -4.10 10.07
N TYR A 19 -13.86 -4.53 8.85
CA TYR A 19 -13.07 -4.20 7.66
C TYR A 19 -13.01 -2.70 7.42
N LYS A 20 -14.14 -1.99 7.44
CA LYS A 20 -14.19 -0.53 7.26
C LYS A 20 -13.42 0.23 8.34
N ILE A 21 -13.51 -0.19 9.61
CA ILE A 21 -12.68 0.37 10.68
C ILE A 21 -11.21 0.17 10.38
N SER A 22 -10.81 -1.04 9.96
CA SER A 22 -9.40 -1.31 9.65
C SER A 22 -8.85 -0.40 8.56
N MET A 23 -9.62 -0.13 7.49
CA MET A 23 -9.21 0.79 6.43
C MET A 23 -9.05 2.23 6.93
N LYS A 24 -10.01 2.72 7.74
CA LYS A 24 -9.91 4.05 8.37
C LYS A 24 -8.71 4.15 9.31
N PHE A 25 -8.44 3.09 10.08
CA PHE A 25 -7.30 3.01 10.97
C PHE A 25 -5.97 3.07 10.19
N PHE A 26 -5.86 2.33 9.08
CA PHE A 26 -4.67 2.36 8.22
C PHE A 26 -4.44 3.76 7.65
N ARG A 27 -5.47 4.41 7.07
CA ARG A 27 -5.37 5.79 6.58
C ARG A 27 -4.89 6.75 7.67
N SER A 28 -5.55 6.75 8.82
CA SER A 28 -5.18 7.65 9.93
C SER A 28 -3.76 7.37 10.45
N SER A 29 -3.33 6.11 10.49
CA SER A 29 -1.99 5.74 10.96
C SER A 29 -0.92 6.16 9.96
N LEU A 30 -1.19 6.05 8.65
CA LEU A 30 -0.32 6.57 7.60
C LEU A 30 -0.16 8.09 7.72
N ASP A 31 -1.26 8.82 7.87
CA ASP A 31 -1.22 10.28 8.00
C ASP A 31 -0.39 10.72 9.21
N LYS A 32 -0.53 10.03 10.34
CA LYS A 32 0.25 10.29 11.56
C LYS A 32 1.73 9.99 11.34
N ALA A 33 2.06 8.88 10.68
CA ALA A 33 3.43 8.49 10.39
C ALA A 33 4.10 9.53 9.47
N ILE A 34 3.43 9.96 8.40
CA ILE A 34 3.93 11.01 7.49
C ILE A 34 4.17 12.31 8.26
N LYS A 35 3.20 12.77 9.06
CA LYS A 35 3.33 14.00 9.87
C LYS A 35 4.49 13.94 10.87
N SER A 36 4.78 12.77 11.43
CA SER A 36 5.91 12.59 12.36
C SER A 36 7.27 12.64 11.67
N ILE A 37 7.33 12.35 10.36
CA ILE A 37 8.56 12.46 9.57
C ILE A 37 8.74 13.91 9.08
N ASP A 38 7.64 14.59 8.74
CA ASP A 38 7.65 15.95 8.21
C ASP A 38 7.82 17.04 9.29
N SER A 39 7.63 16.70 10.56
CA SER A 39 7.87 17.65 11.65
C SER A 39 9.35 18.04 11.68
N LYS A 40 9.63 19.31 11.32
CA LYS A 40 10.98 19.88 11.40
C LYS A 40 11.58 19.67 12.80
N PRO A 41 12.88 19.33 12.91
CA PRO A 41 13.55 19.39 14.19
C PRO A 41 13.42 20.82 14.75
N GLU A 42 13.13 20.95 16.05
CA GLU A 42 13.07 22.25 16.72
C GLU A 42 14.35 23.04 16.40
N GLU A 43 14.19 24.25 15.86
CA GLU A 43 15.30 25.14 15.54
C GLU A 43 16.11 25.40 16.82
N ASN A 44 17.30 24.82 16.88
CA ASN A 44 18.25 25.14 17.93
C ASN A 44 18.91 26.46 17.55
N ASP A 45 18.55 27.54 18.24
CA ASP A 45 18.88 28.96 17.97
C ASP A 45 20.40 29.30 18.00
N ASN A 46 21.25 28.27 18.06
CA ASN A 46 22.71 28.36 18.11
C ASN A 46 23.39 28.09 16.75
N ALA A 47 22.76 28.48 15.63
CA ALA A 47 23.31 28.22 14.31
C ALA A 47 24.67 28.94 14.08
N PRO A 48 25.68 28.27 13.50
CA PRO A 48 27.02 28.83 13.31
C PRO A 48 27.04 30.01 12.32
N ARG A 49 27.68 31.13 12.71
CA ARG A 49 27.71 32.39 11.93
C ARG A 49 28.74 32.43 10.81
N ASN A 50 29.67 31.47 10.72
CA ASN A 50 30.72 31.46 9.70
C ASN A 50 30.29 30.75 8.40
N LEU A 51 30.91 31.09 7.26
CA LEU A 51 30.52 30.62 5.93
C LEU A 51 30.58 29.08 5.79
N LEU A 52 31.62 28.44 6.35
CA LEU A 52 31.75 26.98 6.36
C LEU A 52 30.63 26.31 7.16
N GLY A 53 30.25 26.88 8.31
CA GLY A 53 29.13 26.43 9.11
C GLY A 53 27.79 26.54 8.36
N ARG A 54 27.60 27.60 7.57
CA ARG A 54 26.41 27.76 6.70
C ARG A 54 26.37 26.73 5.57
N ILE A 55 27.50 26.45 4.92
CA ILE A 55 27.59 25.44 3.85
C ILE A 55 27.33 24.04 4.42
N LEU A 56 27.96 23.70 5.55
CA LEU A 56 27.77 22.41 6.19
C LEU A 56 26.32 22.24 6.69
N GLY A 57 25.73 23.30 7.25
CA GLY A 57 24.32 23.34 7.64
C GLY A 57 23.37 23.06 6.47
N ALA A 58 23.56 23.76 5.34
CA ALA A 58 22.77 23.54 4.14
C ALA A 58 22.89 22.10 3.58
N SER A 59 24.10 21.52 3.60
CA SER A 59 24.29 20.12 3.20
C SER A 59 23.56 19.15 4.13
N ILE A 60 23.64 19.36 5.45
CA ILE A 60 22.93 18.53 6.44
C ILE A 60 21.42 18.64 6.24
N GLU A 61 20.88 19.85 6.04
CA GLU A 61 19.45 20.07 5.75
C GLU A 61 19.03 19.36 4.46
N PHE A 62 19.86 19.42 3.41
CA PHE A 62 19.61 18.70 2.16
C PHE A 62 19.55 17.18 2.38
N PHE A 63 20.53 16.60 3.06
CA PHE A 63 20.53 15.15 3.35
C PHE A 63 19.33 14.74 4.21
N ASN A 64 18.99 15.51 5.25
CA ASN A 64 17.82 15.25 6.08
C ASN A 64 16.53 15.29 5.26
N THR A 65 16.43 16.23 4.33
CA THR A 65 15.29 16.35 3.42
C THR A 65 15.17 15.11 2.52
N VAL A 66 16.27 14.66 1.90
CA VAL A 66 16.28 13.45 1.06
C VAL A 66 15.87 12.21 1.86
N LEU A 67 16.45 12.02 3.06
CA LEU A 67 16.11 10.90 3.94
C LEU A 67 14.63 10.93 4.38
N ALA A 68 14.08 12.11 4.65
CA ALA A 68 12.66 12.26 4.99
C ALA A 68 11.76 11.83 3.81
N TYR A 69 12.09 12.22 2.58
CA TYR A 69 11.35 11.79 1.40
C TYR A 69 11.40 10.27 1.19
N GLU A 70 12.58 9.66 1.34
CA GLU A 70 12.74 8.20 1.24
C GLU A 70 11.98 7.45 2.32
N ALA A 71 12.00 7.97 3.56
CA ALA A 71 11.25 7.42 4.68
C ALA A 71 9.73 7.47 4.41
N ILE A 72 9.21 8.61 3.94
CA ILE A 72 7.79 8.77 3.57
C ILE A 72 7.42 7.78 2.46
N ALA A 73 8.24 7.66 1.41
CA ALA A 73 7.98 6.73 0.32
C ALA A 73 7.95 5.27 0.81
N THR A 74 8.89 4.91 1.69
CA THR A 74 8.97 3.57 2.29
C THR A 74 7.74 3.26 3.14
N VAL A 75 7.32 4.20 4.00
CA VAL A 75 6.11 4.06 4.83
C VAL A 75 4.87 3.88 3.93
N ARG A 76 4.71 4.69 2.90
CA ARG A 76 3.60 4.56 1.94
C ARG A 76 3.54 3.17 1.29
N LYS A 77 4.68 2.66 0.81
CA LYS A 77 4.79 1.32 0.23
C LYS A 77 4.37 0.23 1.23
N ALA A 78 4.88 0.31 2.46
CA ALA A 78 4.54 -0.65 3.51
C ALA A 78 3.04 -0.65 3.85
N PHE A 79 2.41 0.53 3.93
CA PHE A 79 0.97 0.64 4.20
C PHE A 79 0.11 0.08 3.06
N ILE A 80 0.50 0.26 1.79
CA ILE A 80 -0.20 -0.35 0.65
C ILE A 80 -0.13 -1.88 0.73
N ILE A 81 1.06 -2.45 0.97
CA ILE A 81 1.23 -3.90 1.11
C ILE A 81 0.32 -4.41 2.24
N GLN A 82 0.37 -3.76 3.39
CA GLN A 82 -0.38 -4.19 4.58
C GLN A 82 -1.89 -4.06 4.40
N ALA A 83 -2.37 -3.01 3.72
CA ALA A 83 -3.78 -2.82 3.44
C ALA A 83 -4.32 -3.88 2.48
N TYR A 84 -3.57 -4.20 1.42
CA TYR A 84 -3.91 -5.29 0.50
C TYR A 84 -3.91 -6.66 1.20
N HIS A 85 -2.88 -6.99 1.99
CA HIS A 85 -2.86 -8.23 2.79
C HIS A 85 -4.01 -8.32 3.78
N ASN A 86 -4.44 -7.20 4.35
CA ASN A 86 -5.60 -7.17 5.23
C ASN A 86 -6.89 -7.52 4.47
N TRP A 87 -7.04 -7.04 3.23
CA TRP A 87 -8.14 -7.47 2.35
C TRP A 87 -8.07 -8.98 2.06
N GLU A 88 -6.91 -9.53 1.69
CA GLU A 88 -6.75 -10.97 1.41
C GLU A 88 -7.12 -11.82 2.64
N LYS A 89 -6.57 -11.47 3.81
CA LYS A 89 -6.86 -12.16 5.08
C LYS A 89 -8.35 -12.10 5.41
N PHE A 90 -8.98 -10.96 5.15
CA PHE A 90 -10.40 -10.78 5.40
C PHE A 90 -11.25 -11.69 4.49
N VAL A 91 -10.95 -11.74 3.19
CA VAL A 91 -11.61 -12.66 2.24
C VAL A 91 -11.42 -14.11 2.68
N CYS A 92 -10.19 -14.52 3.00
CA CYS A 92 -9.89 -15.87 3.49
C CYS A 92 -10.71 -16.21 4.75
N LYS A 93 -10.80 -15.28 5.72
CA LYS A 93 -11.58 -15.49 6.94
C LYS A 93 -13.06 -15.69 6.64
N CYS A 94 -13.65 -14.79 5.84
CA CYS A 94 -15.07 -14.89 5.46
C CYS A 94 -15.35 -16.19 4.71
N PHE A 95 -14.44 -16.58 3.81
CA PHE A 95 -14.56 -17.80 3.00
C PHE A 95 -14.52 -19.04 3.89
N SER A 96 -13.55 -19.16 4.78
CA SER A 96 -13.45 -20.30 5.72
C SER A 96 -14.66 -20.44 6.64
N GLN A 97 -15.30 -19.33 7.01
CA GLN A 97 -16.52 -19.36 7.82
C GLN A 97 -17.76 -19.74 7.01
N THR A 98 -17.82 -19.33 5.74
CA THR A 98 -18.96 -19.60 4.86
C THR A 98 -18.90 -21.02 4.26
N PHE A 99 -17.70 -21.50 3.95
CA PHE A 99 -17.43 -22.79 3.29
C PHE A 99 -16.37 -23.60 4.07
N PRO A 100 -16.67 -24.06 5.29
CA PRO A 100 -15.68 -24.64 6.20
C PRO A 100 -15.04 -25.95 5.71
N SER A 101 -15.68 -26.65 4.78
CA SER A 101 -15.16 -27.89 4.19
C SER A 101 -14.26 -27.66 2.97
N GLU A 102 -14.16 -26.41 2.48
CA GLU A 102 -13.39 -26.07 1.29
C GLU A 102 -11.99 -25.54 1.64
N LYS A 103 -11.03 -25.73 0.73
CA LYS A 103 -9.67 -25.24 0.88
C LYS A 103 -9.65 -23.70 0.79
N VAL A 104 -8.93 -23.06 1.70
CA VAL A 104 -8.74 -21.60 1.69
C VAL A 104 -8.13 -21.14 0.36
N PRO A 105 -8.73 -20.14 -0.32
CA PRO A 105 -8.24 -19.62 -1.60
C PRO A 105 -6.83 -19.03 -1.48
N ARG A 106 -6.04 -19.11 -2.54
CA ARG A 106 -4.67 -18.57 -2.58
C ARG A 106 -4.38 -17.85 -3.89
N GLY A 107 -3.76 -16.68 -3.78
CA GLY A 107 -3.47 -15.84 -4.94
C GLY A 107 -4.71 -15.08 -5.42
N PHE A 108 -4.47 -14.09 -6.27
CA PHE A 108 -5.50 -13.11 -6.64
C PHE A 108 -6.73 -13.73 -7.31
N ASP A 109 -6.55 -14.66 -8.25
CA ASP A 109 -7.66 -15.24 -9.01
C ASP A 109 -8.60 -16.07 -8.12
N ASP A 110 -8.03 -16.92 -7.24
CA ASP A 110 -8.82 -17.73 -6.31
C ASP A 110 -9.51 -16.85 -5.27
N LEU A 111 -8.82 -15.82 -4.77
CA LEU A 111 -9.38 -14.86 -3.81
C LEU A 111 -10.53 -14.06 -4.43
N SER A 112 -10.39 -13.63 -5.68
CA SER A 112 -11.42 -12.87 -6.39
C SER A 112 -12.67 -13.71 -6.61
N LYS A 113 -12.51 -14.95 -7.11
CA LYS A 113 -13.64 -15.89 -7.27
C LYS A 113 -14.31 -16.22 -5.95
N ALA A 114 -13.53 -16.40 -4.88
CA ALA A 114 -14.05 -16.63 -3.54
C ALA A 114 -14.87 -15.43 -3.03
N ALA A 115 -14.35 -14.21 -3.21
CA ALA A 115 -15.02 -12.97 -2.82
C ALA A 115 -16.32 -12.77 -3.59
N GLU A 116 -16.32 -12.95 -4.91
CA GLU A 116 -17.51 -12.87 -5.76
C GLU A 116 -18.57 -13.91 -5.37
N ARG A 117 -18.16 -15.16 -5.07
CA ARG A 117 -19.05 -16.22 -4.58
C ARG A 117 -19.72 -15.85 -3.25
N MET A 118 -19.04 -15.06 -2.42
CA MET A 118 -19.59 -14.51 -1.17
C MET A 118 -20.41 -13.23 -1.39
N GLY A 119 -20.58 -12.77 -2.62
CA GLY A 119 -21.34 -11.57 -2.98
C GLY A 119 -20.57 -10.26 -2.78
N PHE A 120 -19.24 -10.29 -2.75
CA PHE A 120 -18.44 -9.07 -2.70
C PHE A 120 -18.48 -8.39 -4.06
N ILE A 121 -18.50 -7.06 -4.05
CA ILE A 121 -18.35 -6.26 -5.28
C ILE A 121 -16.88 -5.92 -5.38
N LEU A 122 -16.17 -6.47 -6.38
CA LEU A 122 -14.76 -6.17 -6.57
C LEU A 122 -14.61 -4.96 -7.49
N HIS A 123 -13.74 -4.03 -7.12
CA HIS A 123 -13.40 -2.92 -7.99
C HIS A 123 -12.62 -3.45 -9.22
N PRO A 124 -12.90 -2.96 -10.45
CA PRO A 124 -12.25 -3.47 -11.67
C PRO A 124 -10.72 -3.42 -11.65
N GLU A 125 -10.15 -2.44 -10.96
CA GLU A 125 -8.70 -2.24 -10.83
C GLU A 125 -8.06 -2.94 -9.61
N LEU A 126 -8.78 -3.84 -8.91
CA LEU A 126 -8.21 -4.52 -7.73
C LEU A 126 -7.02 -5.42 -8.08
N ASN A 127 -7.03 -6.02 -9.28
CA ASN A 127 -5.90 -6.79 -9.80
C ASN A 127 -4.62 -5.95 -9.89
N LEU A 128 -4.72 -4.67 -10.24
CA LEU A 128 -3.59 -3.75 -10.29
C LEU A 128 -3.05 -3.45 -8.89
N VAL A 129 -3.90 -3.41 -7.86
CA VAL A 129 -3.42 -3.30 -6.46
C VAL A 129 -2.67 -4.57 -6.03
N SER A 130 -3.14 -5.75 -6.45
CA SER A 130 -2.43 -7.02 -6.23
C SER A 130 -1.06 -7.01 -6.93
N ASP A 131 -1.02 -6.58 -8.19
CA ASP A 131 0.22 -6.46 -8.96
C ASP A 131 1.18 -5.47 -8.29
N LEU A 132 0.69 -4.32 -7.83
CA LEU A 132 1.49 -3.35 -7.08
C LEU A 132 2.08 -3.96 -5.81
N SER A 133 1.26 -4.66 -5.02
CA SER A 133 1.74 -5.35 -3.81
C SER A 133 2.82 -6.38 -4.16
N ASN A 134 2.68 -7.11 -5.26
CA ASN A 134 3.67 -8.09 -5.70
C ASN A 134 4.98 -7.44 -6.17
N VAL A 135 4.94 -6.32 -6.88
CA VAL A 135 6.15 -5.56 -7.21
C VAL A 135 6.82 -5.08 -5.93
N LEU A 136 6.10 -4.42 -5.03
CA LEU A 136 6.69 -3.86 -3.82
C LEU A 136 7.30 -4.90 -2.86
N LYS A 137 6.86 -6.17 -2.90
CA LYS A 137 7.39 -7.26 -2.07
C LYS A 137 8.51 -8.07 -2.74
N HIS A 138 8.40 -8.29 -4.05
CA HIS A 138 9.16 -9.32 -4.76
C HIS A 138 9.85 -8.80 -6.02
N ASP A 139 9.73 -7.50 -6.30
CA ASP A 139 10.25 -6.86 -7.50
C ASP A 139 9.80 -7.54 -8.81
N SER A 140 8.54 -8.01 -8.82
CA SER A 140 8.01 -8.86 -9.89
C SER A 140 7.92 -8.15 -11.24
N LYS A 141 8.85 -8.42 -12.16
CA LYS A 141 8.84 -7.93 -13.56
C LYS A 141 7.48 -8.10 -14.25
N LYS A 142 6.92 -9.32 -14.22
CA LYS A 142 5.61 -9.62 -14.84
C LYS A 142 4.46 -8.76 -14.28
N SER A 143 4.51 -8.43 -12.99
CA SER A 143 3.49 -7.56 -12.38
C SER A 143 3.75 -6.09 -12.73
N CYS A 144 5.03 -5.71 -12.82
CA CYS A 144 5.44 -4.39 -13.25
C CYS A 144 5.03 -4.08 -14.70
N GLU A 145 5.21 -5.00 -15.64
CA GLU A 145 4.80 -4.84 -17.04
C GLU A 145 3.30 -4.50 -17.17
N ARG A 146 2.45 -5.19 -16.39
CA ARG A 146 1.00 -4.89 -16.34
C ARG A 146 0.73 -3.52 -15.74
N LEU A 147 1.41 -3.16 -14.66
CA LEU A 147 1.27 -1.84 -14.03
C LEU A 147 1.77 -0.72 -14.94
N LEU A 148 2.83 -0.90 -15.70
CA LEU A 148 3.35 0.10 -16.64
C LEU A 148 2.32 0.38 -17.74
N SER A 149 1.65 -0.67 -18.23
CA SER A 149 0.57 -0.54 -19.23
C SER A 149 -0.64 0.22 -18.68
N GLU A 150 -1.12 -0.14 -17.49
CA GLU A 150 -2.39 0.38 -16.97
C GLU A 150 -2.22 1.66 -16.13
N TRP A 151 -1.13 1.75 -15.35
CA TRP A 151 -0.80 2.83 -14.41
C TRP A 151 0.58 3.45 -14.71
N PRO A 152 0.84 3.96 -15.94
CA PRO A 152 2.15 4.50 -16.31
C PRO A 152 2.63 5.62 -15.39
N LYS A 153 1.71 6.46 -14.90
CA LYS A 153 2.01 7.58 -13.98
C LYS A 153 2.46 7.17 -12.58
N LEU A 154 2.44 5.87 -12.26
CA LEU A 154 2.97 5.34 -11.01
C LEU A 154 4.51 5.29 -11.01
N PHE A 155 5.13 5.34 -12.19
CA PHE A 155 6.55 5.15 -12.37
C PHE A 155 7.30 6.47 -12.55
N SER A 156 8.54 6.50 -12.06
CA SER A 156 9.51 7.57 -12.24
C SER A 156 10.91 6.94 -12.29
N PRO A 157 11.70 7.10 -13.36
CA PRO A 157 11.48 7.96 -14.53
C PRO A 157 10.34 7.50 -15.45
N ASP A 158 10.07 8.26 -16.51
CA ASP A 158 8.96 8.02 -17.45
C ASP A 158 8.95 6.55 -17.97
N PRO A 159 7.78 5.91 -18.07
CA PRO A 159 7.62 4.58 -18.67
C PRO A 159 8.31 4.38 -20.02
N GLU A 160 8.46 5.41 -20.86
CA GLU A 160 9.19 5.29 -22.13
C GLU A 160 10.70 5.02 -21.93
N ILE A 161 11.27 5.47 -20.82
CA ILE A 161 12.66 5.19 -20.44
C ILE A 161 12.73 3.77 -19.88
N LEU A 162 11.87 3.46 -18.90
CA LEU A 162 11.83 2.14 -18.25
C LEU A 162 11.52 0.99 -19.22
N SER A 163 10.70 1.25 -20.24
CA SER A 163 10.35 0.25 -21.26
C SER A 163 11.53 -0.17 -22.14
N LYS A 164 12.51 0.72 -22.34
CA LYS A 164 13.75 0.38 -23.06
C LYS A 164 14.70 -0.46 -22.23
N GLU A 165 14.56 -0.39 -20.93
CA GLU A 165 15.38 -1.14 -19.99
C GLU A 165 14.70 -2.46 -19.61
N LEU A 166 13.45 -2.74 -20.01
CA LEU A 166 12.69 -3.95 -19.61
C LEU A 166 13.46 -5.28 -19.75
N ASP A 167 14.40 -5.39 -20.68
CA ASP A 167 15.22 -6.59 -20.90
C ASP A 167 16.39 -6.75 -19.92
N ASP A 168 16.65 -5.73 -19.10
CA ASP A 168 17.67 -5.73 -18.06
C ASP A 168 17.14 -6.42 -16.79
N GLU A 169 17.82 -7.50 -16.39
CA GLU A 169 17.48 -8.26 -15.18
C GLU A 169 17.85 -7.51 -13.89
N ASP A 170 18.68 -6.46 -13.98
CA ASP A 170 19.17 -5.69 -12.83
C ASP A 170 18.28 -4.48 -12.45
N ILE A 171 17.15 -4.27 -13.14
CA ILE A 171 16.23 -3.17 -12.79
C ILE A 171 15.58 -3.43 -11.44
N ASN A 172 15.81 -2.50 -10.52
CA ASN A 172 15.03 -2.40 -9.29
C ASN A 172 13.70 -1.67 -9.56
N TRP A 173 12.66 -2.46 -9.84
CA TRP A 173 11.33 -1.92 -10.16
C TRP A 173 10.71 -1.17 -8.97
N THR A 174 10.97 -1.66 -7.77
CA THR A 174 10.44 -1.10 -6.52
C THR A 174 10.97 0.31 -6.27
N SER A 175 12.23 0.61 -6.61
CA SER A 175 12.76 1.98 -6.51
C SER A 175 12.11 2.94 -7.51
N ASN A 176 11.65 2.45 -8.65
CA ASN A 176 11.03 3.26 -9.70
C ASN A 176 9.54 3.58 -9.45
N ILE A 177 8.93 2.99 -8.41
CA ILE A 177 7.55 3.29 -8.03
C ILE A 177 7.48 4.55 -7.15
N LYS A 178 6.75 5.55 -7.65
CA LYS A 178 6.46 6.82 -6.98
C LYS A 178 5.02 6.86 -6.47
N ILE A 179 4.86 6.72 -5.15
CA ILE A 179 3.57 6.81 -4.47
C ILE A 179 3.43 8.18 -3.81
N ASP A 180 2.56 9.01 -4.37
CA ASP A 180 2.10 10.27 -3.79
C ASP A 180 0.73 10.10 -3.13
N ASP A 181 0.18 11.20 -2.60
CA ASP A 181 -1.11 11.16 -1.89
C ASP A 181 -2.27 10.75 -2.80
N LYS A 182 -2.21 11.09 -4.10
CA LYS A 182 -3.26 10.70 -5.06
C LYS A 182 -3.29 9.19 -5.25
N TRP A 183 -2.11 8.57 -5.31
CA TRP A 183 -2.00 7.11 -5.39
C TRP A 183 -2.48 6.43 -4.11
N ILE A 184 -2.13 6.97 -2.94
CA ILE A 184 -2.65 6.47 -1.66
C ILE A 184 -4.19 6.51 -1.68
N ASP A 185 -4.79 7.65 -2.00
CA ASP A 185 -6.25 7.79 -2.03
C ASP A 185 -6.91 6.84 -3.03
N LYS A 186 -6.33 6.72 -4.23
CA LYS A 186 -6.81 5.80 -5.26
C LYS A 186 -6.79 4.36 -4.77
N ILE A 187 -5.66 3.88 -4.26
CA ILE A 187 -5.48 2.49 -3.82
C ILE A 187 -6.42 2.15 -2.67
N PHE A 188 -6.49 3.02 -1.65
CA PHE A 188 -7.41 2.79 -0.54
C PHE A 188 -8.87 2.83 -0.99
N SER A 189 -9.24 3.70 -1.94
CA SER A 189 -10.59 3.70 -2.50
C SER A 189 -10.92 2.39 -3.23
N ILE A 190 -9.97 1.82 -3.97
CA ILE A 190 -10.12 0.52 -4.65
C ILE A 190 -10.36 -0.59 -3.61
N LEU A 191 -9.55 -0.63 -2.55
CA LEU A 191 -9.67 -1.62 -1.47
C LEU A 191 -11.00 -1.48 -0.73
N GLU A 192 -11.38 -0.26 -0.35
CA GLU A 192 -12.66 0.03 0.34
C GLU A 192 -13.87 -0.42 -0.49
N LYS A 193 -13.86 -0.17 -1.81
CA LYS A 193 -14.92 -0.61 -2.72
C LYS A 193 -14.92 -2.11 -2.97
N SER A 194 -13.78 -2.77 -2.79
CA SER A 194 -13.61 -4.23 -2.96
C SER A 194 -13.89 -5.03 -1.68
N GLY A 195 -14.33 -4.35 -0.62
CA GLY A 195 -14.66 -4.97 0.66
C GLY A 195 -15.97 -5.76 0.65
N PRO A 196 -16.34 -6.34 1.80
CA PRO A 196 -17.62 -7.02 1.98
C PRO A 196 -18.81 -6.07 1.73
N PRO A 197 -19.94 -6.60 1.21
CA PRO A 197 -21.13 -5.79 0.96
C PRO A 197 -21.68 -5.20 2.25
N GLU A 198 -22.24 -3.99 2.18
CA GLU A 198 -22.82 -3.31 3.36
C GLU A 198 -24.04 -4.04 3.92
N ASN A 199 -24.78 -4.70 3.04
CA ASN A 199 -25.92 -5.54 3.35
C ASN A 199 -25.63 -6.96 2.86
N PRO A 200 -24.86 -7.75 3.63
CA PRO A 200 -24.64 -9.15 3.30
C PRO A 200 -25.97 -9.90 3.40
N GLN A 201 -26.39 -10.55 2.31
CA GLN A 201 -27.57 -11.42 2.25
C GLN A 201 -27.40 -12.63 3.18
#